data_AF-A0A954D1J5-F1
#
_entry.id   AF-A0A954D1J5-F1
#
_cell.length_a   1.000
_cell.length_b   1.000
_cell.length_c   1.000
_cell.angle_alpha   90.00
_cell.angle_beta   90.00
_cell.angle_gamma   90.00
#
_symmetry.space_group_name_H-M   'P 1'
#
loop_
_entity.id
_entity.type
_entity.pdbx_description
1 polymer ?
#
loop_
_entity_poly.entity_id
_entity_poly.type
_entity_poly.pdbx_seq_one_letter_code
_entity_poly.pdbx_strand_id
1 'polypeptide(L)'
;VSWFDGLRCEACHGSTHAVYPSIHGNDNVQSRNLQGHVGTLVQCDACHRSMPEVRLDGPHGMHPVGADWVDWHGDAAKALGAAACRACHGLDYRGTVLSQSHSDQTLSTKFGAKTFFRGARISCYACHNGPSSERANPNRPAVAQDATGATTDQPVVIQLQATDPDSNPLTLRIVGQPQAGRVALSGTTATYYPDPGFAGIDSFTFAAWDGAIDSNLATVRVTRRATSSNYGDGYPGTKGVVPSLTATAPTLGTTVQMTIGNSSGASTGAMLLASLERASLISMLGGRILTELDLQVVLQLPATGTTIGSAIPDNASLIGAGVFAQVIQVDAGARHGVSFSRGLELRLGR
;
A
#
# COMPACT_ATOMS: atom_id res chain seq x y z
N VAL A 1 22.87 19.17 41.93
CA VAL A 1 22.02 17.97 41.91
C VAL A 1 20.96 18.20 40.83
N SER A 2 20.92 17.32 39.84
CA SER A 2 20.33 17.48 38.49
C SER A 2 18.81 17.70 38.47
N TRP A 3 18.35 18.75 37.79
CA TRP A 3 16.92 19.10 37.62
C TRP A 3 16.31 18.63 36.29
N PHE A 4 16.92 17.66 35.62
CA PHE A 4 16.36 17.04 34.41
C PHE A 4 16.52 15.53 34.47
N ASP A 5 15.77 14.88 35.37
CA ASP A 5 15.74 13.41 35.51
C ASP A 5 14.48 12.80 34.88
N GLY A 6 13.95 13.43 33.82
CA GLY A 6 12.81 12.93 33.06
C GLY A 6 13.05 13.12 31.57
N LEU A 7 13.02 12.04 30.80
CA LEU A 7 12.83 12.11 29.36
C LEU A 7 11.60 12.97 29.09
N ARG A 8 11.78 14.11 28.43
CA ARG A 8 10.66 14.98 28.03
C ARG A 8 9.84 14.18 27.01
N CYS A 9 8.56 13.94 27.27
CA CYS A 9 7.69 13.15 26.39
C CYS A 9 7.77 13.63 24.92
N GLU A 10 7.86 14.94 24.68
CA GLU A 10 8.01 15.55 23.35
C GLU A 10 9.27 15.09 22.58
N ALA A 11 10.33 14.66 23.28
CA ALA A 11 11.56 14.14 22.64
C ALA A 11 11.36 12.74 22.04
N CYS A 12 10.36 11.99 22.52
CA CYS A 12 9.98 10.67 21.99
C CYS A 12 8.72 10.76 21.12
N HIS A 13 7.70 11.47 21.59
CA HIS A 13 6.40 11.58 20.93
C HIS A 13 6.39 12.61 19.78
N GLY A 14 7.46 13.40 19.61
CA GLY A 14 7.43 14.59 18.76
C GLY A 14 6.52 15.67 19.37
N SER A 15 6.51 16.87 18.78
CA SER A 15 5.54 17.92 19.15
C SER A 15 4.13 17.35 19.10
N THR A 16 3.21 17.80 19.97
CA THR A 16 1.78 17.44 19.91
C THR A 16 1.12 17.65 18.54
N HIS A 17 1.79 18.38 17.62
CA HIS A 17 1.38 18.61 16.24
C HIS A 17 2.21 17.86 15.18
N ALA A 18 3.28 17.15 15.55
CA ALA A 18 4.25 16.54 14.63
C ALA A 18 3.91 15.13 14.16
N VAL A 19 2.70 14.63 14.46
CA VAL A 19 2.50 13.19 14.57
C VAL A 19 1.37 12.57 13.76
N TYR A 20 0.93 13.31 12.74
CA TYR A 20 0.32 12.65 11.60
C TYR A 20 1.38 11.86 10.82
N PRO A 21 1.03 10.69 10.24
CA PRO A 21 1.91 10.04 9.28
C PRO A 21 2.27 11.05 8.17
N SER A 22 3.54 11.44 8.13
CA SER A 22 4.06 12.35 7.11
C SER A 22 4.07 11.61 5.76
N ILE A 23 3.81 12.35 4.68
CA ILE A 23 4.03 11.83 3.32
C ILE A 23 5.52 11.62 3.02
N HIS A 24 6.40 12.21 3.83
CA HIS A 24 7.83 12.01 3.72
C HIS A 24 8.22 10.76 4.54
N GLY A 25 8.78 9.76 3.85
CA GLY A 25 9.16 8.49 4.45
C GLY A 25 10.12 8.65 5.64
N ASN A 26 11.07 9.58 5.55
CA ASN A 26 12.11 9.82 6.56
C ASN A 26 11.55 10.21 7.93
N ASP A 27 10.49 11.02 7.96
CA ASP A 27 9.86 11.45 9.22
C ASP A 27 9.18 10.28 9.96
N ASN A 28 8.86 9.20 9.25
CA ASN A 28 8.26 8.01 9.82
C ASN A 28 9.29 6.94 10.21
N VAL A 29 10.56 7.04 9.79
CA VAL A 29 11.57 5.97 9.95
C VAL A 29 11.81 5.68 11.43
N GLN A 30 12.03 6.72 12.24
CA GLN A 30 12.28 6.55 13.68
C GLN A 30 11.10 5.86 14.36
N SER A 31 9.88 6.36 14.15
CA SER A 31 8.67 5.74 14.73
C SER A 31 8.52 4.30 14.29
N ARG A 32 8.63 4.02 12.98
CA ARG A 32 8.55 2.65 12.45
C ARG A 32 9.58 1.72 13.11
N ASN A 33 10.81 2.19 13.30
CA ASN A 33 11.87 1.38 13.89
C ASN A 33 11.64 1.09 15.38
N LEU A 34 11.00 2.01 16.11
CA LEU A 34 10.79 1.88 17.56
C LEU A 34 9.53 1.09 17.92
N GLN A 35 8.43 1.28 17.21
CA GLN A 35 7.13 0.65 17.53
C GLN A 35 6.59 -0.26 16.41
N GLY A 36 7.33 -0.44 15.32
CA GLY A 36 6.94 -1.31 14.20
C GLY A 36 5.91 -0.73 13.22
N HIS A 37 5.40 0.49 13.45
CA HIS A 37 4.39 1.11 12.59
C HIS A 37 4.56 2.63 12.42
N VAL A 38 3.95 3.16 11.35
CA VAL A 38 3.91 4.60 11.03
C VAL A 38 3.08 5.42 12.03
N GLY A 39 3.42 6.71 12.15
CA GLY A 39 2.71 7.70 12.95
C GLY A 39 3.42 8.06 14.25
N THR A 40 2.70 8.75 15.13
CA THR A 40 3.10 9.05 16.51
C THR A 40 3.66 7.86 17.24
N LEU A 41 4.73 8.06 18.02
CA LEU A 41 5.02 7.13 19.10
C LEU A 41 3.85 7.14 20.08
N VAL A 42 3.22 6.00 20.31
CA VAL A 42 2.03 5.85 21.18
C VAL A 42 2.15 4.65 22.11
N GLN A 43 3.10 3.77 21.82
CA GLN A 43 3.45 2.64 22.64
C GLN A 43 4.47 3.05 23.69
N CYS A 44 4.07 3.02 24.97
CA CYS A 44 4.97 3.37 26.07
C CYS A 44 6.17 2.42 26.16
N ASP A 45 5.97 1.14 25.85
CA ASP A 45 7.02 0.10 25.84
C ASP A 45 8.04 0.27 24.71
N ALA A 46 7.72 1.04 23.66
CA ALA A 46 8.68 1.42 22.64
C ALA A 46 9.86 2.25 23.22
N CYS A 47 9.66 2.89 24.38
CA CYS A 47 10.68 3.68 25.07
C CYS A 47 10.95 3.21 26.50
N HIS A 48 9.95 2.66 27.20
CA HIS A 48 10.05 2.20 28.58
C HIS A 48 10.30 0.69 28.66
N ARG A 49 11.53 0.31 29.02
CA ARG A 49 11.93 -1.11 29.20
C ARG A 49 11.21 -1.80 30.38
N SER A 50 10.77 -1.02 31.36
CA SER A 50 9.95 -1.47 32.48
C SER A 50 8.77 -0.53 32.58
N MET A 51 7.57 -1.05 32.38
CA MET A 51 6.35 -0.28 32.52
C MET A 51 6.09 -0.05 34.01
N PRO A 52 5.92 1.21 34.47
CA PRO A 52 5.46 1.44 35.83
C PRO A 52 4.06 0.81 36.00
N GLU A 53 3.71 0.39 37.21
CA GLU A 53 2.33 0.03 37.55
C GLU A 53 1.46 1.29 37.43
N VAL A 54 0.93 1.56 36.25
CA VAL A 54 0.14 2.77 36.01
C VAL A 54 -1.32 2.47 36.30
N ARG A 55 -1.81 3.08 37.39
CA ARG A 55 -3.22 3.41 37.60
C ARG A 55 -3.63 4.47 36.56
N LEU A 56 -4.88 4.94 36.55
CA LEU A 56 -5.41 5.98 35.63
C LEU A 56 -4.73 7.38 35.77
N ASP A 57 -3.47 7.43 36.19
CA ASP A 57 -2.68 8.62 36.52
C ASP A 57 -1.60 8.93 35.47
N GLY A 58 -1.62 8.23 34.32
CA GLY A 58 -0.73 8.56 33.21
C GLY A 58 -1.03 9.95 32.61
N PRO A 59 -0.14 10.50 31.77
CA PRO A 59 -0.34 11.82 31.19
C PRO A 59 -1.67 11.84 30.42
N HIS A 60 -2.59 12.71 30.86
CA HIS A 60 -3.98 12.83 30.38
C HIS A 60 -4.97 11.75 30.85
N GLY A 61 -4.70 11.07 31.96
CA GLY A 61 -5.59 10.01 32.48
C GLY A 61 -5.57 8.73 31.63
N MET A 62 -4.55 8.60 30.77
CA MET A 62 -4.32 7.41 29.96
C MET A 62 -3.58 6.35 30.78
N HIS A 63 -3.79 5.10 30.44
CA HIS A 63 -3.09 3.96 31.00
C HIS A 63 -2.60 3.06 29.84
N PRO A 64 -1.53 2.30 30.01
CA PRO A 64 -1.15 1.31 29.01
C PRO A 64 -2.24 0.25 28.88
N VAL A 65 -2.36 -0.28 27.67
CA VAL A 65 -3.32 -1.33 27.34
C VAL A 65 -2.50 -2.56 26.96
N GLY A 66 -2.17 -3.37 27.96
CA GLY A 66 -1.41 -4.61 27.85
C GLY A 66 -1.94 -5.68 28.80
N ALA A 67 -1.26 -6.83 28.90
CA ALA A 67 -1.70 -7.95 29.73
C ALA A 67 -1.93 -7.53 31.21
N ASP A 68 -1.01 -6.77 31.80
CA ASP A 68 -1.13 -6.31 33.19
C ASP A 68 -2.39 -5.45 33.41
N TRP A 69 -2.72 -4.58 32.46
CA TRP A 69 -3.95 -3.81 32.49
C TRP A 69 -5.19 -4.71 32.41
N VAL A 70 -5.16 -5.72 31.54
CA VAL A 70 -6.26 -6.68 31.41
C VAL A 70 -6.50 -7.44 32.70
N ASP A 71 -5.46 -7.74 33.48
CA ASP A 71 -5.63 -8.40 34.77
C ASP A 71 -6.16 -7.44 35.84
N TRP A 72 -5.80 -6.15 35.80
CA TRP A 72 -6.16 -5.17 36.82
C TRP A 72 -7.46 -4.38 36.56
N HIS A 73 -7.90 -4.22 35.30
CA HIS A 73 -8.99 -3.29 34.94
C HIS A 73 -10.33 -3.59 35.64
N GLY A 74 -10.57 -4.84 36.03
CA GLY A 74 -11.75 -5.22 36.81
C GLY A 74 -11.78 -4.55 38.19
N ASP A 75 -10.63 -4.42 38.84
CA ASP A 75 -10.52 -3.73 40.14
C ASP A 75 -10.63 -2.22 39.97
N ALA A 76 -10.07 -1.67 38.88
CA ALA A 76 -10.26 -0.28 38.49
C ALA A 76 -11.76 0.06 38.32
N ALA A 77 -12.48 -0.78 37.59
CA ALA A 77 -13.90 -0.60 37.32
C ALA A 77 -14.76 -0.68 38.60
N LYS A 78 -14.38 -1.52 39.58
CA LYS A 78 -15.05 -1.60 40.89
C LYS A 78 -14.75 -0.39 41.77
N ALA A 79 -13.49 0.05 41.80
CA ALA A 79 -13.04 1.14 42.68
C ALA A 79 -13.57 2.50 42.22
N LEU A 80 -13.56 2.74 40.91
CA LEU A 80 -13.87 4.05 40.31
C LEU A 80 -15.30 4.11 39.74
N GLY A 81 -15.91 2.93 39.52
CA GLY A 81 -17.14 2.78 38.77
C GLY A 81 -16.91 2.89 37.27
N ALA A 82 -17.70 2.13 36.48
CA ALA A 82 -17.57 2.13 35.03
C ALA A 82 -17.69 3.53 34.40
N ALA A 83 -18.42 4.46 35.02
CA ALA A 83 -18.60 5.82 34.53
C ALA A 83 -17.27 6.58 34.34
N ALA A 84 -16.23 6.25 35.12
CA ALA A 84 -14.90 6.84 34.96
C ALA A 84 -14.27 6.52 33.59
N CYS A 85 -14.65 5.41 32.96
CA CYS A 85 -14.10 4.96 31.68
C CYS A 85 -14.77 5.62 30.46
N ARG A 86 -15.88 6.36 30.64
CA ARG A 86 -16.70 6.92 29.55
C ARG A 86 -15.96 7.95 28.68
N ALA A 87 -14.95 8.62 29.23
CA ALA A 87 -14.16 9.59 28.47
C ALA A 87 -13.48 8.95 27.25
N CYS A 88 -12.99 7.72 27.40
CA CYS A 88 -12.32 6.98 26.32
C CYS A 88 -13.27 5.98 25.64
N HIS A 89 -14.17 5.34 26.40
CA HIS A 89 -15.03 4.26 25.90
C HIS A 89 -16.42 4.70 25.46
N GLY A 90 -16.76 5.99 25.60
CA GLY A 90 -18.07 6.54 25.24
C GLY A 90 -19.13 6.29 26.32
N LEU A 91 -20.27 6.94 26.16
CA LEU A 91 -21.41 6.81 27.11
C LEU A 91 -22.04 5.42 27.07
N ASP A 92 -21.91 4.71 25.95
CA ASP A 92 -22.41 3.36 25.72
C ASP A 92 -21.36 2.26 25.99
N TYR A 93 -20.12 2.64 26.32
CA TYR A 93 -19.00 1.73 26.59
C TYR A 93 -18.60 0.83 25.42
N ARG A 94 -19.00 1.19 24.18
CA ARG A 94 -18.69 0.45 22.95
C ARG A 94 -17.37 0.89 22.31
N GLY A 95 -16.67 1.82 22.96
CA GLY A 95 -15.38 2.32 22.51
C GLY A 95 -15.51 3.53 21.59
N THR A 96 -14.51 4.39 21.60
CA THR A 96 -14.41 5.54 20.70
C THR A 96 -13.11 5.46 19.92
N VAL A 97 -12.79 6.50 19.16
CA VAL A 97 -11.46 6.64 18.53
C VAL A 97 -10.33 6.67 19.58
N LEU A 98 -10.62 7.08 20.81
CA LEU A 98 -9.64 7.14 21.91
C LEU A 98 -9.34 5.76 22.54
N SER A 99 -10.21 4.77 22.33
CA SER A 99 -10.01 3.41 22.86
C SER A 99 -9.51 2.44 21.78
N GLN A 100 -9.03 2.97 20.65
CA GLN A 100 -8.49 2.14 19.58
C GLN A 100 -7.14 1.54 19.98
N SER A 101 -6.92 0.28 19.61
CA SER A 101 -5.61 -0.33 19.71
C SER A 101 -4.63 0.43 18.82
N HIS A 102 -3.49 0.84 19.35
CA HIS A 102 -2.49 1.55 18.57
C HIS A 102 -1.54 0.63 17.80
N SER A 103 -1.59 -0.68 18.08
CA SER A 103 -0.81 -1.72 17.44
C SER A 103 -1.65 -2.97 17.20
N ASP A 104 -1.11 -3.90 16.41
CA ASP A 104 -1.62 -5.27 16.40
C ASP A 104 -1.19 -5.94 17.70
N GLN A 105 -2.14 -6.43 18.49
CA GLN A 105 -1.85 -7.08 19.76
C GLN A 105 -2.86 -8.17 20.08
N THR A 106 -2.40 -9.15 20.86
CA THR A 106 -3.25 -10.21 21.41
C THR A 106 -3.17 -10.14 22.92
N LEU A 107 -4.32 -9.98 23.55
CA LEU A 107 -4.49 -9.91 24.99
C LEU A 107 -5.00 -11.26 25.51
N SER A 108 -4.28 -11.85 26.45
CA SER A 108 -4.74 -13.01 27.19
C SER A 108 -5.80 -12.57 28.20
N THR A 109 -7.00 -13.14 28.11
CA THR A 109 -8.11 -12.81 29.02
C THR A 109 -8.64 -14.07 29.68
N LYS A 110 -9.45 -13.92 30.73
CA LYS A 110 -10.20 -15.04 31.34
C LYS A 110 -11.18 -15.74 30.38
N PHE A 111 -11.47 -15.12 29.23
CA PHE A 111 -12.33 -15.66 28.18
C PHE A 111 -11.54 -16.21 26.99
N GLY A 112 -10.22 -16.39 27.13
CA GLY A 112 -9.30 -16.76 26.07
C GLY A 112 -8.59 -15.55 25.45
N ALA A 113 -7.77 -15.82 24.44
CA ALA A 113 -7.04 -14.79 23.72
C ALA A 113 -7.98 -13.90 22.89
N LYS A 114 -7.77 -12.59 22.95
CA LYS A 114 -8.48 -11.59 22.15
C LYS A 114 -7.48 -10.79 21.32
N THR A 115 -7.67 -10.77 20.01
CA THR A 115 -6.77 -10.09 19.08
C THR A 115 -7.41 -8.79 18.61
N PHE A 116 -6.64 -7.71 18.65
CA PHE A 116 -7.01 -6.38 18.20
C PHE A 116 -5.98 -5.91 17.18
N PHE A 117 -6.43 -5.64 15.96
CA PHE A 117 -5.58 -4.99 14.97
C PHE A 117 -5.44 -3.50 15.28
N ARG A 118 -4.42 -2.86 14.73
CA ARG A 118 -4.23 -1.41 14.85
C ARG A 118 -5.45 -0.64 14.32
N GLY A 119 -6.07 0.16 15.19
CA GLY A 119 -7.30 0.89 14.92
C GLY A 119 -8.58 0.13 15.29
N ALA A 120 -8.49 -1.10 15.81
CA ALA A 120 -9.63 -1.82 16.38
C ALA A 120 -10.07 -1.16 17.69
N ARG A 121 -11.37 -0.93 17.89
CA ARG A 121 -11.88 -0.31 19.12
C ARG A 121 -11.91 -1.35 20.24
N ILE A 122 -11.28 -1.02 21.37
CA ILE A 122 -11.36 -1.81 22.59
C ILE A 122 -12.51 -1.25 23.44
N SER A 123 -13.39 -2.12 23.90
CA SER A 123 -14.63 -1.77 24.59
C SER A 123 -14.94 -2.78 25.70
N CYS A 124 -15.86 -2.44 26.61
CA CYS A 124 -16.33 -3.42 27.59
C CYS A 124 -16.94 -4.63 26.89
N TYR A 125 -17.67 -4.39 25.79
CA TYR A 125 -18.32 -5.42 24.98
C TYR A 125 -17.35 -6.30 24.18
N ALA A 126 -16.06 -5.96 24.10
CA ALA A 126 -15.06 -6.85 23.50
C ALA A 126 -14.90 -8.17 24.26
N CYS A 127 -15.16 -8.14 25.57
CA CYS A 127 -14.98 -9.29 26.46
C CYS A 127 -16.22 -9.57 27.31
N HIS A 128 -16.88 -8.54 27.80
CA HIS A 128 -17.94 -8.63 28.81
C HIS A 128 -19.33 -8.34 28.22
N ASN A 129 -20.37 -8.94 28.79
CA ASN A 129 -21.76 -8.61 28.46
C ASN A 129 -22.19 -7.27 29.11
N GLY A 130 -21.46 -6.20 28.78
CA GLY A 130 -21.66 -4.84 29.29
C GLY A 130 -20.71 -4.41 30.41
N PRO A 131 -20.74 -3.11 30.77
CA PRO A 131 -19.79 -2.46 31.70
C PRO A 131 -19.95 -2.89 33.16
N SER A 132 -21.06 -3.53 33.52
CA SER A 132 -21.39 -3.96 34.88
C SER A 132 -21.49 -5.50 35.00
N SER A 133 -20.96 -6.23 34.01
CA SER A 133 -21.10 -7.68 33.93
C SER A 133 -19.74 -8.36 33.91
N GLU A 134 -19.56 -9.35 34.78
CA GLU A 134 -18.38 -10.23 34.76
C GLU A 134 -18.52 -11.41 33.79
N ARG A 135 -19.70 -11.56 33.17
CA ARG A 135 -19.98 -12.63 32.20
C ARG A 135 -19.42 -12.26 30.83
N ALA A 136 -18.97 -13.27 30.10
CA ALA A 136 -18.53 -13.11 28.72
C ALA A 136 -19.63 -12.50 27.84
N ASN A 137 -19.25 -11.64 26.90
CA ASN A 137 -20.16 -11.23 25.83
C ASN A 137 -20.46 -12.45 24.94
N PRO A 138 -21.74 -12.86 24.78
CA PRO A 138 -22.07 -13.97 23.89
C PRO A 138 -21.91 -13.62 22.40
N ASN A 139 -21.82 -12.33 22.06
CA ASN A 139 -21.67 -11.85 20.69
C ASN A 139 -20.38 -12.36 20.04
N ARG A 140 -20.52 -12.97 18.88
CA ARG A 140 -19.42 -13.49 18.07
C ARG A 140 -19.05 -12.45 17.00
N PRO A 141 -17.76 -12.22 16.75
CA PRO A 141 -17.36 -11.18 15.82
C PRO A 141 -17.83 -11.50 14.41
N ALA A 142 -18.29 -10.47 13.72
CA ALA A 142 -18.50 -10.53 12.28
C ALA A 142 -17.21 -10.96 11.54
N VAL A 143 -17.39 -11.48 10.33
CA VAL A 143 -16.31 -11.87 9.43
C VAL A 143 -16.35 -11.00 8.19
N ALA A 144 -15.35 -10.13 8.01
CA ALA A 144 -15.15 -9.34 6.81
C ALA A 144 -14.34 -10.14 5.78
N GLN A 145 -14.73 -10.04 4.51
CA GLN A 145 -14.12 -10.78 3.41
C GLN A 145 -13.17 -9.90 2.60
N ASP A 146 -12.03 -10.47 2.20
CA ASP A 146 -11.14 -9.83 1.25
C ASP A 146 -11.85 -9.59 -0.09
N ALA A 147 -11.43 -8.55 -0.79
CA ALA A 147 -11.98 -8.21 -2.10
C ALA A 147 -10.89 -7.80 -3.08
N THR A 148 -11.25 -7.75 -4.36
CA THR A 148 -10.35 -7.25 -5.40
C THR A 148 -11.05 -6.25 -6.30
N GLY A 149 -10.28 -5.31 -6.86
CA GLY A 149 -10.74 -4.34 -7.83
C GLY A 149 -9.73 -4.18 -8.96
N ALA A 150 -10.20 -3.67 -10.10
CA ALA A 150 -9.35 -3.30 -11.22
C ALA A 150 -9.73 -1.91 -11.75
N THR A 151 -8.75 -1.07 -12.07
CA THR A 151 -8.97 0.29 -12.59
C THR A 151 -8.15 0.56 -13.85
N THR A 152 -8.63 1.51 -14.67
CA THR A 152 -7.99 2.04 -15.88
C THR A 152 -7.78 3.56 -15.78
N ASP A 153 -7.25 4.06 -14.66
CA ASP A 153 -7.19 5.50 -14.27
C ASP A 153 -8.55 6.14 -13.95
N GLN A 154 -9.57 5.33 -13.71
CA GLN A 154 -10.90 5.83 -13.36
C GLN A 154 -11.31 5.30 -11.99
N PRO A 155 -12.17 6.04 -11.25
CA PRO A 155 -12.70 5.53 -9.99
C PRO A 155 -13.35 4.16 -10.19
N VAL A 156 -13.03 3.21 -9.32
CA VAL A 156 -13.62 1.86 -9.33
C VAL A 156 -14.48 1.65 -8.09
N VAL A 157 -15.68 1.15 -8.32
CA VAL A 157 -16.62 0.78 -7.25
C VAL A 157 -16.39 -0.69 -6.88
N ILE A 158 -16.19 -0.95 -5.59
CA ILE A 158 -15.92 -2.27 -5.01
C ILE A 158 -16.96 -2.51 -3.92
N GLN A 159 -17.72 -3.61 -4.04
CA GLN A 159 -18.65 -4.02 -3.00
C GLN A 159 -17.91 -4.80 -1.92
N LEU A 160 -17.96 -4.29 -0.70
CA LEU A 160 -17.38 -4.92 0.47
C LEU A 160 -18.40 -5.86 1.11
N GLN A 161 -17.93 -7.00 1.60
CA GLN A 161 -18.78 -8.02 2.20
C GLN A 161 -18.33 -8.33 3.62
N ALA A 162 -19.30 -8.45 4.51
CA ALA A 162 -19.11 -8.97 5.85
C ALA A 162 -20.38 -9.72 6.28
N THR A 163 -20.20 -10.76 7.09
CA THR A 163 -21.30 -11.57 7.61
C THR A 163 -21.20 -11.69 9.12
N ASP A 164 -22.33 -11.62 9.80
CA ASP A 164 -22.40 -11.71 11.25
C ASP A 164 -23.05 -13.04 11.69
N PRO A 165 -22.38 -13.87 12.51
CA PRO A 165 -22.95 -15.13 12.98
C PRO A 165 -24.22 -14.99 13.84
N ASP A 166 -24.41 -13.83 14.46
CA ASP A 166 -25.52 -13.50 15.36
C ASP A 166 -26.56 -12.60 14.68
N SER A 167 -26.40 -12.33 13.38
CA SER A 167 -27.27 -11.49 12.54
C SER A 167 -27.37 -10.03 13.02
N ASN A 168 -26.33 -9.53 13.67
CA ASN A 168 -26.26 -8.13 14.08
C ASN A 168 -26.09 -7.18 12.87
N PRO A 169 -26.69 -5.98 12.91
CA PRO A 169 -26.46 -4.96 11.88
C PRO A 169 -24.99 -4.55 11.81
N LEU A 170 -24.43 -4.52 10.59
CA LEU A 170 -23.02 -4.22 10.36
C LEU A 170 -22.81 -2.82 9.81
N THR A 171 -21.84 -2.10 10.38
CA THR A 171 -21.31 -0.85 9.83
C THR A 171 -19.86 -1.05 9.44
N LEU A 172 -19.52 -0.75 8.19
CA LEU A 172 -18.14 -0.90 7.69
C LEU A 172 -17.37 0.41 7.83
N ARG A 173 -16.05 0.29 7.99
CA ARG A 173 -15.13 1.43 7.99
C ARG A 173 -13.80 1.08 7.32
N ILE A 174 -13.20 2.05 6.66
CA ILE A 174 -11.81 1.94 6.19
C ILE A 174 -10.88 2.06 7.40
N VAL A 175 -9.98 1.09 7.55
CA VAL A 175 -8.99 1.03 8.63
C VAL A 175 -7.66 1.62 8.15
N GLY A 176 -7.22 1.22 6.95
CA GLY A 176 -6.01 1.72 6.31
C GLY A 176 -6.32 2.19 4.89
N GLN A 177 -5.84 3.39 4.55
CA GLN A 177 -5.92 3.91 3.19
C GLN A 177 -4.83 3.30 2.28
N PRO A 178 -5.06 3.27 0.96
CA PRO A 178 -4.05 2.85 0.00
C PRO A 178 -2.86 3.81 -0.11
N GLN A 179 -1.79 3.39 -0.77
CA GLN A 179 -0.57 4.20 -0.94
C GLN A 179 -0.55 5.00 -2.24
N ALA A 180 -1.25 4.56 -3.29
CA ALA A 180 -1.27 5.14 -4.63
C ALA A 180 -2.70 5.47 -5.10
N GLY A 181 -3.56 5.80 -4.12
CA GLY A 181 -4.93 6.21 -4.33
C GLY A 181 -5.63 6.51 -3.01
N ARG A 182 -6.93 6.76 -3.09
CA ARG A 182 -7.80 7.11 -1.94
C ARG A 182 -9.09 6.32 -2.02
N VAL A 183 -9.63 5.93 -0.88
CA VAL A 183 -10.92 5.24 -0.80
C VAL A 183 -11.92 6.03 0.01
N ALA A 184 -13.09 6.26 -0.59
CA ALA A 184 -14.29 6.69 0.09
C ALA A 184 -15.23 5.49 0.30
N LEU A 185 -15.91 5.42 1.44
CA LEU A 185 -16.86 4.36 1.76
C LEU A 185 -18.24 4.96 2.01
N SER A 186 -19.26 4.38 1.37
CA SER A 186 -20.67 4.68 1.62
C SER A 186 -21.44 3.38 1.81
N GLY A 187 -21.88 3.11 3.05
CA GLY A 187 -22.44 1.81 3.42
C GLY A 187 -21.43 0.68 3.19
N THR A 188 -21.77 -0.27 2.33
CA THR A 188 -20.88 -1.37 1.91
C THR A 188 -20.14 -1.09 0.61
N THR A 189 -20.36 0.07 -0.01
CA THR A 189 -19.79 0.41 -1.31
C THR A 189 -18.53 1.26 -1.12
N ALA A 190 -17.37 0.68 -1.41
CA ALA A 190 -16.10 1.40 -1.47
C ALA A 190 -15.87 1.95 -2.88
N THR A 191 -15.46 3.20 -3.00
CA THR A 191 -15.00 3.79 -4.27
C THR A 191 -13.51 4.12 -4.14
N TYR A 192 -12.69 3.45 -4.93
CA TYR A 192 -11.26 3.69 -5.02
C TYR A 192 -10.95 4.69 -6.14
N TYR A 193 -10.22 5.74 -5.81
CA TYR A 193 -9.75 6.78 -6.70
C TYR A 193 -8.23 6.61 -6.88
N PRO A 194 -7.74 6.07 -8.03
CA PRO A 194 -6.31 5.96 -8.27
C PRO A 194 -5.65 7.34 -8.32
N ASP A 195 -4.44 7.46 -7.79
CA ASP A 195 -3.60 8.63 -8.07
C ASP A 195 -3.24 8.65 -9.57
N PRO A 196 -3.17 9.84 -10.21
CA PRO A 196 -2.86 9.93 -11.63
C PRO A 196 -1.56 9.23 -12.01
N GLY A 197 -1.63 8.33 -13.00
CA GLY A 197 -0.46 7.59 -13.49
C GLY A 197 -0.09 6.37 -12.64
N PHE A 198 -0.78 6.09 -11.53
CA PHE A 198 -0.65 4.83 -10.79
C PHE A 198 -0.75 3.65 -11.76
N ALA A 199 0.14 2.68 -11.63
CA ALA A 199 -0.01 1.38 -12.26
C ALA A 199 0.45 0.32 -11.25
N GLY A 200 -0.01 -0.91 -11.40
CA GLY A 200 0.38 -2.02 -10.52
C GLY A 200 -0.65 -2.34 -9.45
N ILE A 201 -0.17 -2.77 -8.28
CA ILE A 201 -1.01 -3.20 -7.15
C ILE A 201 -1.01 -2.14 -6.05
N ASP A 202 -2.21 -1.83 -5.57
CA ASP A 202 -2.43 -1.06 -4.34
C ASP A 202 -3.36 -1.84 -3.41
N SER A 203 -3.38 -1.49 -2.13
CA SER A 203 -4.24 -2.15 -1.16
C SER A 203 -4.70 -1.22 -0.06
N PHE A 204 -5.92 -1.46 0.40
CA PHE A 204 -6.49 -0.81 1.57
C PHE A 204 -7.16 -1.85 2.46
N THR A 205 -7.38 -1.52 3.72
CA THR A 205 -7.99 -2.45 4.69
C THR A 205 -9.27 -1.89 5.27
N PHE A 206 -10.20 -2.78 5.61
CA PHE A 206 -11.47 -2.41 6.24
C PHE A 206 -11.87 -3.43 7.31
N ALA A 207 -12.79 -3.02 8.17
CA ALA A 207 -13.43 -3.90 9.16
C ALA A 207 -14.92 -3.57 9.25
N ALA A 208 -15.71 -4.56 9.66
CA ALA A 208 -17.12 -4.41 10.01
C ALA A 208 -17.26 -4.30 11.53
N TRP A 209 -18.22 -3.49 11.97
CA TRP A 209 -18.59 -3.32 13.37
C TRP A 209 -20.05 -3.73 13.54
N ASP A 210 -20.30 -4.66 14.47
CA ASP A 210 -21.61 -5.27 14.72
C ASP A 210 -22.42 -4.59 15.84
N GLY A 211 -21.91 -3.45 16.33
CA GLY A 211 -22.44 -2.79 17.51
C GLY A 211 -21.59 -3.03 18.76
N ALA A 212 -20.90 -4.15 18.87
CA ALA A 212 -20.13 -4.54 20.05
C ALA A 212 -18.63 -4.65 19.79
N ILE A 213 -18.25 -5.33 18.72
CA ILE A 213 -16.88 -5.71 18.38
C ILE A 213 -16.59 -5.49 16.89
N ASP A 214 -15.31 -5.21 16.59
CA ASP A 214 -14.83 -5.19 15.21
C ASP A 214 -14.65 -6.65 14.72
N SER A 215 -14.83 -6.85 13.42
CA SER A 215 -14.51 -8.09 12.70
C SER A 215 -12.99 -8.35 12.63
N ASN A 216 -12.59 -9.42 11.94
CA ASN A 216 -11.23 -9.48 11.39
C ASN A 216 -10.94 -8.27 10.47
N LEU A 217 -9.66 -7.95 10.32
CA LEU A 217 -9.19 -7.00 9.32
C LEU A 217 -9.21 -7.67 7.94
N ALA A 218 -9.95 -7.11 6.99
CA ALA A 218 -9.98 -7.57 5.61
C ALA A 218 -9.19 -6.64 4.69
N THR A 219 -8.60 -7.20 3.65
CA THR A 219 -7.77 -6.49 2.66
C THR A 219 -8.48 -6.44 1.31
N VAL A 220 -8.50 -5.25 0.73
CA VAL A 220 -8.92 -5.05 -0.65
C VAL A 220 -7.71 -4.77 -1.51
N ARG A 221 -7.50 -5.59 -2.53
CA ARG A 221 -6.40 -5.43 -3.50
C ARG A 221 -6.92 -4.81 -4.78
N VAL A 222 -6.42 -3.62 -5.13
CA VAL A 222 -6.74 -2.95 -6.38
C VAL A 222 -5.59 -3.11 -7.36
N THR A 223 -5.90 -3.47 -8.60
CA THR A 223 -4.89 -3.64 -9.66
C THR A 223 -5.14 -2.67 -10.81
N ARG A 224 -4.08 -2.10 -11.35
CA ARG A 224 -4.11 -1.37 -12.61
C ARG A 224 -3.07 -1.93 -13.55
N ARG A 225 -3.50 -2.33 -14.74
CA ARG A 225 -2.57 -2.80 -15.78
C ARG A 225 -1.73 -1.64 -16.29
N ALA A 226 -0.42 -1.87 -16.42
CA ALA A 226 0.45 -1.05 -17.22
C ALA A 226 -0.02 -1.02 -18.68
N THR A 227 -0.01 0.16 -19.30
CA THR A 227 -0.37 0.35 -20.72
C THR A 227 0.89 0.39 -21.58
N SER A 228 0.84 -0.27 -22.74
CA SER A 228 1.87 -0.17 -23.78
C SER A 228 1.34 0.57 -25.02
N SER A 229 2.17 1.43 -25.62
CA SER A 229 1.83 2.14 -26.87
C SER A 229 3.02 2.14 -27.83
N ASN A 230 2.74 1.91 -29.12
CA ASN A 230 3.72 2.01 -30.21
C ASN A 230 3.65 3.42 -30.82
N TYR A 231 4.75 4.18 -30.81
CA TYR A 231 4.84 5.53 -31.37
C TYR A 231 5.90 5.62 -32.48
N GLY A 232 5.50 6.09 -33.67
CA GLY A 232 6.38 6.53 -34.77
C GLY A 232 6.10 5.97 -36.17
N ASP A 233 6.59 6.70 -37.18
CA ASP A 233 6.46 6.37 -38.61
C ASP A 233 7.74 5.67 -39.12
N GLY A 234 7.59 4.54 -39.80
CA GLY A 234 8.71 3.86 -40.46
C GLY A 234 9.19 4.61 -41.70
N TYR A 235 10.47 4.46 -42.06
CA TYR A 235 11.06 5.14 -43.21
C TYR A 235 10.48 4.61 -44.54
N PRO A 236 10.05 5.48 -45.49
CA PRO A 236 9.60 5.06 -46.81
C PRO A 236 10.77 4.60 -47.69
N GLY A 237 10.74 3.36 -48.20
CA GLY A 237 11.72 2.85 -49.18
C GLY A 237 12.30 1.48 -48.86
N THR A 238 12.13 0.99 -47.62
CA THR A 238 12.21 -0.44 -47.32
C THR A 238 10.83 -1.03 -47.61
N LYS A 239 10.71 -2.29 -48.06
CA LYS A 239 9.40 -2.97 -48.17
C LYS A 239 8.77 -3.29 -46.79
N GLY A 240 9.14 -2.53 -45.74
CA GLY A 240 8.22 -1.95 -44.77
C GLY A 240 7.37 -2.87 -43.91
N VAL A 241 7.84 -4.08 -43.57
CA VAL A 241 7.23 -4.79 -42.42
C VAL A 241 7.83 -4.18 -41.16
N VAL A 242 6.97 -3.55 -40.35
CA VAL A 242 7.36 -2.91 -39.09
C VAL A 242 7.68 -4.01 -38.07
N PRO A 243 8.87 -4.04 -37.44
CA PRO A 243 9.13 -4.90 -36.29
C PRO A 243 8.05 -4.68 -35.21
N SER A 244 7.34 -5.73 -34.81
CA SER A 244 6.30 -5.64 -33.79
C SER A 244 6.89 -5.85 -32.40
N LEU A 245 6.50 -4.99 -31.47
CA LEU A 245 6.78 -5.10 -30.04
C LEU A 245 5.49 -5.54 -29.34
N THR A 246 5.45 -6.78 -28.88
CA THR A 246 4.36 -7.32 -28.06
C THR A 246 4.88 -7.47 -26.64
N ALA A 247 4.72 -6.43 -25.83
CA ALA A 247 5.00 -6.46 -24.39
C ALA A 247 3.68 -6.49 -23.62
N THR A 248 3.51 -7.53 -22.79
CA THR A 248 2.32 -7.75 -21.97
C THR A 248 2.57 -7.19 -20.56
N ALA A 249 1.99 -6.02 -20.26
CA ALA A 249 1.77 -5.46 -18.91
C ALA A 249 2.93 -5.59 -17.88
N PRO A 250 3.96 -4.72 -17.95
CA PRO A 250 5.07 -4.69 -16.99
C PRO A 250 4.68 -4.30 -15.56
N THR A 251 5.15 -5.04 -14.54
CA THR A 251 5.10 -4.67 -13.12
C THR A 251 6.52 -4.53 -12.54
N LEU A 252 6.71 -3.72 -11.50
CA LEU A 252 8.01 -3.52 -10.83
C LEU A 252 8.49 -4.86 -10.28
N GLY A 253 9.82 -5.06 -10.28
CA GLY A 253 10.42 -6.32 -9.85
C GLY A 253 10.14 -7.53 -10.75
N THR A 254 9.46 -7.35 -11.89
CA THR A 254 9.24 -8.43 -12.88
C THR A 254 10.12 -8.28 -14.10
N THR A 255 10.32 -9.40 -14.79
CA THR A 255 10.97 -9.41 -16.10
C THR A 255 9.92 -9.22 -17.19
N VAL A 256 10.03 -8.14 -17.93
CA VAL A 256 9.22 -7.90 -19.13
C VAL A 256 9.84 -8.66 -20.28
N GLN A 257 9.02 -9.44 -20.97
CA GLN A 257 9.41 -10.02 -22.24
C GLN A 257 9.12 -9.02 -23.35
N MET A 258 10.17 -8.63 -24.07
CA MET A 258 10.11 -7.77 -25.23
C MET A 258 10.43 -8.60 -26.46
N THR A 259 9.44 -8.83 -27.32
CA THR A 259 9.64 -9.48 -28.62
C THR A 259 10.05 -8.44 -29.65
N ILE A 260 11.15 -8.70 -30.36
CA ILE A 260 11.67 -7.86 -31.43
C ILE A 260 11.58 -8.65 -32.74
N GLY A 261 10.71 -8.21 -33.65
CA GLY A 261 10.60 -8.79 -34.99
C GLY A 261 11.81 -8.49 -35.88
N ASN A 262 12.14 -9.40 -36.80
CA ASN A 262 13.11 -9.16 -37.85
C ASN A 262 12.41 -9.18 -39.22
N SER A 263 12.27 -7.98 -39.81
CA SER A 263 11.59 -7.79 -41.08
C SER A 263 12.47 -8.04 -42.31
N SER A 264 13.79 -8.18 -42.14
CA SER A 264 14.72 -8.41 -43.27
C SER A 264 14.71 -9.87 -43.74
N GLY A 265 14.24 -10.80 -42.91
CA GLY A 265 14.29 -12.24 -43.18
C GLY A 265 15.71 -12.84 -43.16
N ALA A 266 16.73 -12.05 -42.85
CA ALA A 266 18.13 -12.46 -42.73
C ALA A 266 18.69 -12.04 -41.36
N SER A 267 19.66 -12.80 -40.83
CA SER A 267 20.28 -12.45 -39.55
C SER A 267 20.95 -11.07 -39.63
N THR A 268 20.56 -10.16 -38.72
CA THR A 268 21.00 -8.75 -38.73
C THR A 268 21.53 -8.34 -37.34
N GLY A 269 22.40 -7.34 -37.30
CA GLY A 269 22.78 -6.66 -36.07
C GLY A 269 21.70 -5.65 -35.67
N ALA A 270 21.34 -5.62 -34.39
CA ALA A 270 20.44 -4.64 -33.84
C ALA A 270 20.94 -4.03 -32.54
N MET A 271 20.49 -2.82 -32.25
CA MET A 271 20.75 -2.12 -31.00
C MET A 271 19.42 -1.76 -30.35
N LEU A 272 19.24 -2.18 -29.10
CA LEU A 272 18.13 -1.78 -28.25
C LEU A 272 18.56 -0.62 -27.36
N LEU A 273 17.78 0.45 -27.38
CA LEU A 273 17.95 1.66 -26.59
C LEU A 273 16.74 1.81 -25.65
N ALA A 274 16.93 1.90 -24.34
CA ALA A 274 15.88 2.10 -23.34
C ALA A 274 16.08 3.37 -22.47
N SER A 275 15.05 4.20 -22.31
CA SER A 275 15.05 5.47 -21.54
C SER A 275 13.92 5.62 -20.54
N LEU A 276 14.12 6.51 -19.57
CA LEU A 276 13.05 7.11 -18.78
C LEU A 276 12.50 8.41 -19.41
N GLU A 277 13.18 8.96 -20.41
CA GLU A 277 12.76 10.17 -21.11
C GLU A 277 12.20 9.87 -22.51
N ARG A 278 11.22 10.67 -22.94
CA ARG A 278 10.68 10.60 -24.30
C ARG A 278 11.71 11.14 -25.30
N ALA A 279 12.26 10.28 -26.16
CA ALA A 279 12.85 10.77 -27.41
C ALA A 279 11.75 11.09 -28.42
N SER A 280 11.87 12.25 -29.06
CA SER A 280 11.35 12.47 -30.40
C SER A 280 12.19 11.65 -31.40
N LEU A 281 11.53 10.98 -32.35
CA LEU A 281 12.17 10.26 -33.44
C LEU A 281 13.24 11.10 -34.13
N ILE A 282 14.27 10.44 -34.70
CA ILE A 282 15.14 11.02 -35.72
C ILE A 282 14.29 11.25 -36.98
N SER A 283 13.52 12.33 -36.99
CA SER A 283 13.25 13.03 -38.24
C SER A 283 14.58 13.64 -38.68
N MET A 284 14.86 13.70 -39.99
CA MET A 284 16.01 14.43 -40.56
C MET A 284 16.02 15.94 -40.22
N LEU A 285 15.14 16.40 -39.31
CA LEU A 285 15.02 17.74 -38.76
C LEU A 285 15.53 17.86 -37.31
N GLY A 286 16.45 17.00 -36.86
CA GLY A 286 17.24 17.24 -35.63
C GLY A 286 16.66 16.65 -34.33
N GLY A 287 15.98 15.51 -34.38
CA GLY A 287 15.61 14.76 -33.17
C GLY A 287 16.83 14.21 -32.44
N ARG A 288 16.84 14.25 -31.10
CA ARG A 288 17.87 13.58 -30.29
C ARG A 288 17.60 12.06 -30.28
N ILE A 289 18.61 11.28 -30.64
CA ILE A 289 18.66 9.84 -30.30
C ILE A 289 18.53 9.74 -28.79
N LEU A 290 17.85 8.71 -28.27
CA LEU A 290 17.97 8.28 -26.88
C LEU A 290 19.44 7.90 -26.60
N THR A 291 20.27 8.92 -26.40
CA THR A 291 21.72 8.81 -26.17
C THR A 291 22.05 9.07 -24.71
N GLU A 292 21.11 9.61 -23.94
CA GLU A 292 21.22 9.82 -22.50
C GLU A 292 20.89 8.55 -21.68
N LEU A 293 21.21 7.34 -22.18
CA LEU A 293 20.68 6.10 -21.62
C LEU A 293 21.60 5.28 -20.72
N ASP A 294 21.00 4.80 -19.63
CA ASP A 294 21.55 3.85 -18.64
C ASP A 294 21.72 2.40 -19.16
N LEU A 295 21.15 2.02 -20.32
CA LEU A 295 21.28 0.66 -20.89
C LEU A 295 21.32 0.65 -22.43
N GLN A 296 22.37 0.07 -23.00
CA GLN A 296 22.52 -0.25 -24.42
C GLN A 296 22.80 -1.75 -24.59
N VAL A 297 22.05 -2.41 -25.47
CA VAL A 297 22.27 -3.84 -25.77
C VAL A 297 22.43 -4.03 -27.27
N VAL A 298 23.59 -4.54 -27.68
CA VAL A 298 23.86 -4.98 -29.06
C VAL A 298 23.44 -6.45 -29.18
N LEU A 299 22.63 -6.74 -30.17
CA LEU A 299 21.95 -8.02 -30.35
C LEU A 299 22.16 -8.52 -31.77
N GLN A 300 22.31 -9.83 -31.91
CA GLN A 300 22.20 -10.49 -33.20
C GLN A 300 20.77 -11.02 -33.33
N LEU A 301 20.00 -10.47 -34.26
CA LEU A 301 18.60 -10.84 -34.48
C LEU A 301 18.50 -11.97 -35.52
N PRO A 302 17.99 -13.15 -35.16
CA PRO A 302 17.67 -14.20 -36.12
C PRO A 302 16.60 -13.74 -37.11
N ALA A 303 16.46 -14.43 -38.24
CA ALA A 303 15.40 -14.17 -39.23
C ALA A 303 13.97 -14.21 -38.64
N THR A 304 13.77 -14.98 -37.56
CA THR A 304 12.49 -15.11 -36.86
C THR A 304 12.24 -14.03 -35.80
N GLY A 305 13.19 -13.13 -35.57
CA GLY A 305 13.19 -12.23 -34.41
C GLY A 305 13.70 -12.91 -33.13
N THR A 306 13.63 -12.19 -32.01
CA THR A 306 14.04 -12.67 -30.69
C THR A 306 13.14 -12.13 -29.59
N THR A 307 13.15 -12.77 -28.42
CA THR A 307 12.51 -12.24 -27.20
C THR A 307 13.58 -11.98 -26.15
N ILE A 308 13.55 -10.80 -25.55
CA ILE A 308 14.51 -10.36 -24.54
C ILE A 308 13.76 -10.10 -23.24
N GLY A 309 14.27 -10.68 -22.15
CA GLY A 309 13.86 -10.33 -20.81
C GLY A 309 14.57 -9.07 -20.34
N SER A 310 13.82 -8.05 -19.93
CA SER A 310 14.36 -6.90 -19.20
C SER A 310 13.78 -6.89 -17.79
N ALA A 311 14.63 -6.94 -16.78
CA ALA A 311 14.20 -6.82 -15.39
C ALA A 311 13.84 -5.37 -15.10
N ILE A 312 12.61 -5.14 -14.62
CA ILE A 312 12.21 -3.84 -14.11
C ILE A 312 12.70 -3.74 -12.67
N PRO A 313 13.48 -2.70 -12.31
CA PRO A 313 13.89 -2.49 -10.94
C PRO A 313 12.69 -2.44 -10.00
N ASP A 314 12.76 -3.11 -8.86
CA ASP A 314 11.76 -2.98 -7.80
C ASP A 314 11.97 -1.66 -7.04
N ASN A 315 11.66 -0.55 -7.71
CA ASN A 315 11.83 0.79 -7.17
C ASN A 315 10.53 1.58 -7.32
N ALA A 316 9.91 1.90 -6.18
CA ALA A 316 8.66 2.65 -6.12
C ALA A 316 8.74 4.05 -6.76
N SER A 317 9.93 4.64 -6.91
CA SER A 317 10.10 5.93 -7.62
C SER A 317 9.84 5.82 -9.13
N LEU A 318 9.78 4.61 -9.68
CA LEU A 318 9.51 4.35 -11.10
C LEU A 318 8.03 4.11 -11.39
N ILE A 319 7.15 4.14 -10.38
CA ILE A 319 5.70 3.99 -10.58
C ILE A 319 5.18 5.14 -11.45
N GLY A 320 4.48 4.80 -12.53
CA GLY A 320 3.96 5.77 -13.49
C GLY A 320 5.01 6.31 -14.48
N ALA A 321 6.29 5.96 -14.31
CA ALA A 321 7.33 6.32 -15.27
C ALA A 321 7.07 5.66 -16.61
N GLY A 322 7.30 6.40 -17.69
CA GLY A 322 7.35 5.85 -19.04
C GLY A 322 8.74 5.30 -19.32
N VAL A 323 8.85 4.00 -19.59
CA VAL A 323 10.04 3.40 -20.18
C VAL A 323 9.87 3.41 -21.69
N PHE A 324 10.80 4.07 -22.38
CA PHE A 324 10.80 4.20 -23.83
C PHE A 324 11.85 3.26 -24.41
N ALA A 325 11.46 2.37 -25.32
CA ALA A 325 12.39 1.48 -26.01
C ALA A 325 12.38 1.70 -27.51
N GLN A 326 13.55 1.77 -28.14
CA GLN A 326 13.72 1.86 -29.60
C GLN A 326 14.70 0.80 -30.09
N VAL A 327 14.38 0.16 -31.23
CA VAL A 327 15.28 -0.79 -31.90
C VAL A 327 15.81 -0.17 -33.18
N ILE A 328 17.12 -0.27 -33.36
CA ILE A 328 17.84 0.10 -34.58
C ILE A 328 18.37 -1.19 -35.22
N GLN A 329 18.10 -1.42 -36.51
CA GLN A 329 18.53 -2.61 -37.25
C GLN A 329 19.43 -2.22 -38.43
N VAL A 330 20.51 -2.97 -38.64
CA VAL A 330 21.45 -2.76 -39.78
C VAL A 330 21.17 -3.82 -40.84
N ASP A 331 20.42 -3.46 -41.88
CA ASP A 331 20.05 -4.40 -42.94
C ASP A 331 21.19 -4.55 -43.96
N ALA A 332 21.79 -5.75 -44.03
CA ALA A 332 22.84 -6.07 -45.01
C ALA A 332 22.30 -6.25 -46.45
N GLY A 333 20.99 -6.44 -46.62
CA GLY A 333 20.32 -6.61 -47.92
C GLY A 333 19.65 -5.34 -48.46
N ALA A 334 19.44 -4.31 -47.64
CA ALA A 334 18.89 -3.03 -48.08
C ALA A 334 20.00 -2.09 -48.52
N ARG A 335 19.85 -1.46 -49.69
CA ARG A 335 20.78 -0.46 -50.24
C ARG A 335 20.91 0.83 -49.39
N HIS A 336 20.20 0.92 -48.26
CA HIS A 336 20.20 2.05 -47.32
C HIS A 336 20.29 1.50 -45.89
N GLY A 337 21.44 1.73 -45.25
CA GLY A 337 22.02 0.86 -44.23
C GLY A 337 21.49 0.89 -42.79
N VAL A 338 20.32 1.46 -42.48
CA VAL A 338 19.74 1.41 -41.12
C VAL A 338 18.21 1.51 -41.14
N SER A 339 17.52 0.68 -40.36
CA SER A 339 16.07 0.72 -40.08
C SER A 339 15.81 1.08 -38.61
N PHE A 340 14.74 1.84 -38.35
CA PHE A 340 14.30 2.21 -36.99
C PHE A 340 12.91 1.63 -36.73
N SER A 341 12.72 0.99 -35.57
CA SER A 341 11.40 0.54 -35.11
C SER A 341 10.62 1.67 -34.45
N ARG A 342 9.29 1.48 -34.36
CA ARG A 342 8.42 2.31 -33.50
C ARG A 342 8.95 2.27 -32.07
N GLY A 343 8.97 3.42 -31.40
CA GLY A 343 9.28 3.49 -29.97
C GLY A 343 8.14 2.85 -29.17
N LEU A 344 8.48 2.04 -28.17
CA LEU A 344 7.52 1.47 -27.22
C LEU A 344 7.53 2.31 -25.94
N GLU A 345 6.39 2.87 -25.55
CA GLU A 345 6.20 3.41 -24.20
C GLU A 345 5.58 2.34 -23.31
N LEU A 346 6.22 2.04 -22.19
CA LEU A 346 5.74 1.19 -21.12
C LEU A 346 5.56 2.03 -19.87
N ARG A 347 4.32 2.20 -19.39
CA ARG A 347 4.10 2.82 -18.08
C ARG A 347 4.27 1.79 -16.98
N LEU A 348 5.33 1.91 -16.20
CA LEU A 348 5.65 0.95 -15.14
C LEU A 348 4.67 1.05 -13.99
N GLY A 349 4.22 -0.10 -13.49
CA GLY A 349 3.37 -0.20 -12.31
C GLY A 349 4.01 -1.04 -11.23
N ARG A 350 3.61 -0.88 -9.96
CA ARG A 350 4.07 -1.70 -8.83
C ARG A 350 3.66 -3.17 -8.96
#